data_AF-A0A1G8CZM4-F1
#
_entry.id   AF-A0A1G8CZM4-F1
#
_cell.length_a   1.000
_cell.length_b   1.000
_cell.length_c   1.000
_cell.angle_alpha   90.00
_cell.angle_beta   90.00
_cell.angle_gamma   90.00
#
_symmetry.space_group_name_H-M   'P 1'
#
loop_
_entity.id
_entity.type
_entity.pdbx_description
1 polymer ?
#
loop_
_entity_poly.entity_id
_entity_poly.type
_entity_poly.pdbx_seq_one_letter_code
_entity_poly.pdbx_strand_id
1 'polypeptide(L)'
;MGTLAVGRWRARVGRPGGATVSELEFARDGSALLVVGGRGSGTWTPTGPDTFSYRILEELVGTPGTIEIAQEAVLRGDEFVSSGNAVVRLANGTTAREAAISIVAQRLG
;
A
#
# COMPACT_ATOMS: atom_id res chain seq x y z
N MET A 1 7.07 20.47 1.91
CA MET A 1 6.40 19.42 1.12
C MET A 1 7.41 18.30 0.88
N GLY A 2 7.24 17.14 1.52
CA GLY A 2 8.18 16.02 1.39
C GLY A 2 7.94 15.29 0.08
N THR A 3 8.90 15.31 -0.84
CA THR A 3 8.86 14.57 -2.12
C THR A 3 9.51 13.20 -2.02
N LEU A 4 9.90 12.78 -0.81
CA LEU A 4 10.78 11.63 -0.63
C LEU A 4 10.08 10.30 -0.94
N ALA A 5 8.78 10.17 -0.68
CA ALA A 5 8.04 8.97 -1.07
C ALA A 5 7.76 8.89 -2.57
N VAL A 6 7.84 10.01 -3.31
CA VAL A 6 7.49 10.07 -4.74
C VAL A 6 8.39 9.14 -5.54
N GLY A 7 7.79 8.34 -6.41
CA GLY A 7 8.48 7.38 -7.26
C GLY A 7 7.81 6.02 -7.27
N ARG A 8 8.46 5.08 -7.95
CA ARG A 8 8.03 3.68 -8.02
C ARG A 8 8.80 2.84 -7.01
N TRP A 9 8.13 1.83 -6.48
CA TRP A 9 8.64 1.02 -5.39
C TRP A 9 8.26 -0.44 -5.59
N ARG A 10 9.23 -1.35 -5.46
CA ARG A 10 9.01 -2.79 -5.41
C ARG A 10 8.77 -3.21 -3.96
N ALA A 11 7.54 -3.58 -3.66
CA ALA A 11 7.09 -3.96 -2.32
C ALA A 11 7.06 -5.48 -2.16
N ARG A 12 7.58 -5.95 -1.01
CA ARG A 12 7.36 -7.30 -0.51
C ARG A 12 6.37 -7.22 0.64
N VAL A 13 5.18 -7.80 0.43
CA VAL A 13 4.08 -7.76 1.39
C VAL A 13 4.11 -9.04 2.22
N GLY A 14 4.34 -8.92 3.53
CA GLY A 14 4.21 -10.03 4.47
C GLY A 14 2.75 -10.30 4.81
N ARG A 15 2.25 -11.51 4.54
CA ARG A 15 0.89 -11.94 4.89
C ARG A 15 0.94 -13.33 5.54
N PRO A 16 -0.05 -13.68 6.41
CA PRO A 16 -0.20 -15.06 6.87
C PRO A 16 -0.43 -15.98 5.66
N GLY A 17 0.51 -16.90 5.41
CA GLY A 17 0.48 -17.84 4.27
C GLY A 17 1.49 -17.59 3.15
N GLY A 18 2.26 -16.48 3.19
CA GLY A 18 3.34 -16.23 2.23
C GLY A 18 3.61 -14.76 1.96
N ALA A 19 4.69 -14.47 1.23
CA ALA A 19 5.01 -13.12 0.77
C ALA A 19 4.63 -12.95 -0.71
N THR A 20 3.98 -11.83 -1.04
CA THR A 20 3.72 -11.44 -2.43
C THR A 20 4.61 -10.26 -2.81
N VAL A 21 4.91 -10.15 -4.11
CA VAL A 21 5.61 -8.99 -4.67
C VAL A 21 4.58 -8.09 -5.36
N SER A 22 4.65 -6.81 -5.06
CA SER A 22 3.80 -5.76 -5.62
C SER A 22 4.65 -4.59 -6.07
N GLU A 23 4.10 -3.72 -6.91
CA GLU A 23 4.72 -2.43 -7.23
C GLU A 23 3.77 -1.31 -6.85
N LEU A 24 4.29 -0.31 -6.15
CA LEU A 24 3.59 0.88 -5.73
C LEU A 24 4.16 2.10 -6.45
N GLU A 25 3.30 3.04 -6.79
CA GLU A 25 3.69 4.35 -7.30
C GLU A 25 3.06 5.44 -6.45
N PHE A 26 3.90 6.36 -5.96
CA PHE A 26 3.47 7.56 -5.24
C PHE A 26 3.78 8.78 -6.11
N ALA A 27 2.76 9.55 -6.46
CA ALA A 27 2.87 10.72 -7.32
C ALA A 27 2.87 12.03 -6.52
N ARG A 28 3.42 13.11 -7.10
CA ARG A 28 3.58 14.41 -6.41
C ARG A 28 2.27 15.08 -6.02
N ASP A 29 1.17 14.71 -6.67
CA ASP A 29 -0.18 15.19 -6.40
C ASP A 29 -0.83 14.51 -5.18
N GLY A 30 -0.15 13.56 -4.55
CA GLY A 30 -0.67 12.78 -3.42
C GLY A 30 -1.36 11.48 -3.85
N SER A 31 -1.35 11.12 -5.14
CA SER A 31 -1.93 9.86 -5.63
C SER A 31 -1.03 8.66 -5.29
N ALA A 32 -1.63 7.57 -4.85
CA ALA A 32 -0.99 6.28 -4.60
C ALA A 32 -1.61 5.20 -5.49
N LEU A 33 -0.80 4.43 -6.21
CA LEU A 33 -1.26 3.39 -7.13
C LEU A 33 -0.57 2.06 -6.86
N LEU A 34 -1.32 0.98 -6.97
CA LEU A 34 -0.79 -0.38 -7.08
C LEU A 34 -0.66 -0.73 -8.56
N VAL A 35 0.58 -0.78 -9.06
CA VAL A 35 0.91 -0.96 -10.48
C VAL A 35 1.05 -2.45 -10.82
N VAL A 36 1.54 -3.27 -9.88
CA VAL A 36 1.70 -4.72 -10.03
C VAL A 36 1.17 -5.44 -8.78
N GLY A 37 0.48 -6.55 -8.98
CA GLY A 37 -0.07 -7.40 -7.91
C GLY A 37 -1.56 -7.20 -7.62
N GLY A 38 -2.21 -6.26 -8.32
CA GLY A 38 -3.65 -5.97 -8.23
C GLY A 38 -4.02 -4.73 -9.06
N ARG A 39 -5.26 -4.28 -8.96
CA ARG A 39 -5.71 -2.96 -9.43
C ARG A 39 -6.18 -2.18 -8.22
N GLY A 40 -5.40 -1.17 -7.83
CA GLY A 40 -5.77 -0.34 -6.69
C GLY A 40 -5.24 1.08 -6.81
N SER A 41 -6.01 2.00 -6.24
CA SER A 41 -5.67 3.41 -6.19
C SER A 41 -6.08 4.01 -4.85
N GLY A 42 -5.48 5.14 -4.53
CA GLY A 42 -5.82 5.93 -3.35
C GLY A 42 -4.85 7.08 -3.19
N THR A 43 -4.49 7.38 -1.94
CA THR A 43 -3.71 8.57 -1.62
C THR A 43 -2.56 8.27 -0.67
N TRP A 44 -1.53 9.12 -0.73
CA TRP A 44 -0.47 9.16 0.27
C TRP A 44 -0.26 10.59 0.74
N THR A 45 0.20 10.73 1.98
CA THR A 45 0.43 12.02 2.63
C THR A 45 1.71 11.95 3.44
N PRO A 46 2.65 12.92 3.29
CA PRO A 46 3.80 13.01 4.19
C PRO A 46 3.34 13.38 5.61
N THR A 47 3.81 12.64 6.62
CA THR A 47 3.48 12.86 8.03
C THR A 47 4.66 13.38 8.84
N GLY A 48 5.87 13.43 8.25
CA GLY A 48 7.10 13.90 8.86
C GLY A 48 8.25 13.94 7.85
N PRO A 49 9.50 14.23 8.29
CA PRO A 49 10.66 14.29 7.40
C PRO A 49 10.89 12.98 6.65
N ASP A 50 10.80 11.85 7.35
CA ASP A 50 11.03 10.50 6.79
C ASP A 50 9.80 9.60 6.98
N THR A 51 8.62 10.17 7.23
CA THR A 51 7.40 9.41 7.48
C THR A 51 6.28 9.84 6.56
N PHE A 52 5.45 8.88 6.16
CA PHE A 52 4.27 9.11 5.36
C PHE A 52 3.21 8.05 5.64
N SER A 53 1.95 8.36 5.37
CA SER A 53 0.86 7.40 5.41
C SER A 53 0.29 7.23 4.01
N TYR A 54 -0.29 6.06 3.74
CA TYR A 54 -1.01 5.83 2.49
C TYR A 54 -2.22 4.93 2.68
N ARG A 55 -3.21 5.15 1.82
CA ARG A 55 -4.40 4.33 1.71
C ARG A 55 -4.60 3.92 0.26
N ILE A 56 -4.83 2.64 0.03
CA ILE A 56 -5.10 2.07 -1.30
C ILE A 56 -6.34 1.21 -1.20
N LEU A 57 -7.26 1.39 -2.14
CA LEU A 57 -8.41 0.52 -2.33
C LEU A 57 -8.17 -0.35 -3.56
N GLU A 58 -8.16 -1.68 -3.38
CA GLU A 58 -8.06 -2.66 -4.46
C GLU A 58 -9.42 -3.33 -4.70
N GLU A 59 -9.67 -3.74 -5.95
CA GLU A 59 -10.79 -4.63 -6.28
C GLU A 59 -10.40 -6.09 -6.10
N LEU A 60 -11.31 -6.91 -5.54
CA LEU A 60 -11.10 -8.35 -5.50
C LEU A 60 -11.19 -8.95 -6.91
N VAL A 61 -10.19 -9.74 -7.28
CA VAL A 61 -10.17 -10.45 -8.57
C VAL A 61 -11.12 -11.65 -8.50
N GLY A 62 -12.06 -11.73 -9.44
CA GLY A 62 -12.95 -12.89 -9.60
C GLY A 62 -14.16 -12.92 -8.66
N THR A 63 -14.30 -11.97 -7.72
CA THR A 63 -15.50 -11.85 -6.88
C THR A 63 -15.79 -10.37 -6.55
N PRO A 64 -17.06 -9.96 -6.49
CA PRO A 64 -17.42 -8.61 -6.06
C PRO A 64 -16.98 -8.30 -4.62
N GLY A 65 -16.13 -7.29 -4.45
CA GLY A 65 -15.67 -6.80 -3.16
C GLY A 65 -14.38 -6.00 -3.29
N THR A 66 -13.87 -5.51 -2.15
CA THR A 66 -12.70 -4.64 -2.12
C THR A 66 -11.73 -5.04 -1.01
N ILE A 67 -10.47 -4.60 -1.17
CA ILE A 67 -9.45 -4.64 -0.12
C ILE A 67 -9.04 -3.20 0.16
N GLU A 68 -9.27 -2.72 1.37
CA GLU A 68 -8.71 -1.45 1.85
C GLU A 68 -7.39 -1.72 2.57
N ILE A 69 -6.33 -1.05 2.12
CA ILE A 69 -5.01 -1.10 2.74
C ILE A 69 -4.73 0.28 3.33
N ALA A 70 -4.47 0.34 4.62
CA ALA A 70 -4.07 1.57 5.33
C ALA A 70 -2.74 1.32 6.04
N GLN A 71 -1.73 2.16 5.75
CA GLN A 71 -0.35 1.94 6.19
C GLN A 71 0.29 3.23 6.67
N GLU A 72 1.11 3.09 7.71
CA GLU A 72 2.05 4.11 8.18
C GLU A 72 3.46 3.64 7.82
N ALA A 73 4.26 4.52 7.24
CA ALA A 73 5.54 4.19 6.63
C ALA A 73 6.67 5.07 7.14
N VAL A 74 7.85 4.47 7.23
CA VAL A 74 9.13 5.14 7.51
C VAL A 74 10.08 4.88 6.36
N LEU A 75 10.56 5.96 5.76
CA LEU A 75 11.54 5.97 4.68
C LEU A 75 12.96 5.89 5.24
N ARG A 76 13.82 5.16 4.55
CA ARG A 76 15.24 4.94 4.88
C ARG A 76 16.04 4.93 3.58
N GLY A 77 16.30 6.11 3.03
CA GLY A 77 16.94 6.27 1.72
C GLY A 77 16.06 5.71 0.59
N ASP A 78 16.54 4.65 -0.06
CA ASP A 78 15.84 3.95 -1.15
C ASP A 78 15.00 2.76 -0.67
N GLU A 79 14.80 2.63 0.63
CA GLU A 79 13.85 1.69 1.22
C GLU A 79 12.75 2.45 1.97
N PHE A 80 11.54 1.87 2.05
CA PHE A 80 10.66 2.16 3.16
C PHE A 80 10.14 0.87 3.80
N VAL A 81 9.85 0.98 5.09
CA VAL A 81 9.11 -0.05 5.84
C VAL A 81 7.78 0.54 6.27
N SER A 82 6.70 -0.21 6.10
CA SER A 82 5.37 0.21 6.54
C SER A 82 4.63 -0.90 7.25
N SER A 83 3.69 -0.48 8.11
CA SER A 83 2.82 -1.37 8.84
C SER A 83 1.43 -0.77 8.99
N GLY A 84 0.44 -1.63 9.05
CA GLY A 84 -0.96 -1.24 9.24
C GLY A 84 -1.88 -2.40 8.89
N ASN A 85 -3.13 -2.08 8.53
CA ASN A 85 -4.15 -3.11 8.31
C ASN A 85 -4.53 -3.23 6.83
N ALA A 86 -4.93 -4.44 6.46
CA ALA A 86 -5.69 -4.75 5.27
C ALA A 86 -7.07 -5.28 5.67
N VAL A 87 -8.13 -4.67 5.13
CA VAL A 87 -9.53 -5.01 5.39
C VAL A 87 -10.18 -5.48 4.09
N VAL A 88 -10.65 -6.72 4.07
CA VAL A 88 -11.39 -7.28 2.93
C VAL A 88 -12.88 -7.11 3.17
N ARG A 89 -13.56 -6.43 2.26
CA ARG A 89 -15.01 -6.23 2.28
C ARG A 89 -15.68 -6.96 1.13
N LEU A 90 -16.76 -7.67 1.43
CA LEU A 90 -17.64 -8.27 0.42
C LEU A 90 -18.52 -7.19 -0.22
N ALA A 91 -19.13 -7.50 -1.37
CA ALA A 91 -20.03 -6.56 -2.04
C ALA A 91 -21.23 -6.08 -1.21
N ASN A 92 -21.64 -6.85 -0.19
CA ASN A 92 -22.69 -6.43 0.75
C ASN A 92 -22.19 -5.47 1.85
N GLY A 93 -20.94 -5.01 1.79
CA GLY A 93 -20.30 -4.12 2.76
C GLY A 93 -19.76 -4.82 4.02
N THR A 94 -19.99 -6.13 4.18
CA THR A 94 -19.53 -6.88 5.35
C THR A 94 -18.02 -7.11 5.29
N THR A 95 -17.34 -6.91 6.42
CA THR A 95 -15.93 -7.28 6.57
C THR A 95 -15.78 -8.80 6.60
N ALA A 96 -15.16 -9.38 5.57
CA ALA A 96 -14.84 -10.81 5.54
C ALA A 96 -13.58 -11.12 6.34
N ARG A 97 -12.58 -10.22 6.29
CA ARG A 97 -11.29 -10.42 6.95
C ARG A 97 -10.65 -9.08 7.26
N GLU A 98 -9.93 -9.04 8.37
CA GLU A 98 -8.99 -7.99 8.70
C GLU A 98 -7.66 -8.63 9.12
N ALA A 99 -6.55 -8.06 8.68
CA ALA A 99 -5.22 -8.54 9.03
C ALA A 99 -4.22 -7.38 9.14
N ALA A 100 -3.40 -7.41 10.17
CA ALA A 100 -2.18 -6.61 10.22
C ALA A 100 -1.20 -7.12 9.15
N ILE A 101 -0.63 -6.21 8.39
CA ILE A 101 0.37 -6.49 7.36
C ILE A 101 1.57 -5.58 7.55
N SER A 102 2.73 -6.05 7.09
CA SER A 102 3.96 -5.27 7.02
C SER A 102 4.52 -5.35 5.61
N ILE A 103 5.05 -4.23 5.15
CA ILE A 103 5.61 -4.10 3.81
C ILE A 103 7.04 -3.56 3.93
N VAL A 104 7.94 -4.19 3.19
CA VAL A 104 9.28 -3.65 2.92
C VAL A 104 9.34 -3.35 1.44
N ALA A 105 9.69 -2.13 1.07
CA ALA A 105 9.69 -1.71 -0.33
C ALA A 105 10.99 -1.00 -0.71
N GLN A 106 11.47 -1.29 -1.91
CA GLN A 106 12.72 -0.79 -2.47
C GLN A 106 12.42 0.10 -3.68
N ARG A 107 13.08 1.26 -3.79
CA ARG A 107 12.84 2.21 -4.87
C ARG A 107 13.24 1.60 -6.22
N LEU A 108 12.44 1.90 -7.24
CA LEU A 108 12.68 1.54 -8.62
C LEU A 108 13.01 2.80 -9.42
N GLY A 109 14.30 3.03 -9.67
CA GLY A 109 14.80 4.02 -10.65
C GLY A 109 14.67 5.47 -10.23
#